data_AF-A0A1B8B9P7-F1
#
_entry.id   AF-A0A1B8B9P7-F1
#
_cell.length_a   1.000
_cell.length_b   1.000
_cell.length_c   1.000
_cell.angle_alpha   90.00
_cell.angle_beta   90.00
_cell.angle_gamma   90.00
#
_symmetry.space_group_name_H-M   'P 1'
#
loop_
_entity.id
_entity.type
_entity.pdbx_description
1 polymer ?
#
loop_
_entity_poly.entity_id
_entity_poly.type
_entity_poly.pdbx_seq_one_letter_code
_entity_poly.pdbx_strand_id
1 'polypeptide(L)'
;MHSSTIIFFATLLTGVVAPPPEHFLNFVCTGEDSDDMPDVCNNMCYGATCKKLPTQLYWDQPEKPTRQRRSRNAGCGTTNKCDDGEQCDEYPFASTSNADDVKAVSRCVPTEQNRNQGQVLKQFYNSQGSFDEVGLGGNKGHFTIGFGNPGDSPYCSPNTDCVNDGHEYTRDGLARRSHIIKRKDKSFGYYKLKSGGTFFAPSGAKPGDLVFTPRFHNRTLGRELSRKHVFDPERGLEQYEYMMGNMYTDRDEVVGPAED
;
A
#
# COMPACT_ATOMS: atom_id res chain seq x y z
N MET A 1 -49.74 38.25 -41.69
CA MET A 1 -49.66 37.10 -40.78
C MET A 1 -48.29 36.46 -40.98
N HIS A 2 -47.36 36.67 -40.06
CA HIS A 2 -46.06 36.00 -40.06
C HIS A 2 -46.01 35.12 -38.81
N SER A 3 -45.95 33.81 -39.03
CA SER A 3 -45.89 32.79 -37.99
C SER A 3 -44.43 32.59 -37.62
N SER A 4 -44.04 33.02 -36.42
CA SER A 4 -42.71 32.76 -35.87
C SER A 4 -42.71 31.42 -35.16
N THR A 5 -42.07 30.42 -35.78
CA THR A 5 -41.80 29.12 -35.16
C THR A 5 -40.68 29.29 -34.12
N ILE A 6 -41.02 29.11 -32.84
CA ILE A 6 -40.06 29.07 -31.74
C ILE A 6 -39.48 27.64 -31.68
N ILE A 7 -38.19 27.50 -31.97
CA ILE A 7 -37.44 26.25 -31.81
C ILE A 7 -36.90 26.20 -30.38
N PHE A 8 -37.45 25.30 -29.55
CA PHE A 8 -36.87 24.96 -28.26
C PHE A 8 -35.64 24.08 -28.46
N PHE A 9 -34.46 24.63 -28.19
CA PHE A 9 -33.25 23.83 -28.00
C PHE A 9 -33.33 23.14 -26.63
N ALA A 10 -33.67 21.85 -26.63
CA ALA A 10 -33.48 21.01 -25.46
C ALA A 10 -31.98 20.78 -25.26
N THR A 11 -31.40 21.44 -24.25
CA THR A 11 -30.01 21.21 -23.85
C THR A 11 -29.96 19.84 -23.16
N LEU A 12 -29.46 18.82 -23.85
CA LEU A 12 -29.10 17.54 -23.22
C LEU A 12 -27.94 17.82 -22.25
N LEU A 13 -28.24 17.88 -20.95
CA LEU A 13 -27.23 17.75 -19.90
C LEU A 13 -26.76 16.30 -19.93
N THR A 14 -25.68 16.02 -20.65
CA THR A 14 -24.92 14.78 -20.46
C THR A 14 -24.25 14.89 -19.10
N GLY A 15 -24.91 14.36 -18.07
CA GLY A 15 -24.32 14.24 -16.74
C GLY A 15 -23.03 13.43 -16.85
N VAL A 16 -21.90 14.09 -16.65
CA VAL A 16 -20.61 13.41 -16.50
C VAL A 16 -20.69 12.66 -15.18
N VAL A 17 -20.97 11.36 -15.23
CA VAL A 17 -20.85 10.49 -14.05
C VAL A 17 -19.38 10.51 -13.67
N ALA A 18 -19.06 11.08 -12.50
CA ALA A 18 -17.70 11.05 -11.98
C ALA A 18 -17.24 9.59 -11.89
N PRO A 19 -15.97 9.28 -12.22
CA PRO A 19 -15.46 7.93 -12.03
C PRO A 19 -15.63 7.53 -10.56
N PRO A 20 -15.85 6.23 -10.28
CA PRO A 20 -15.97 5.76 -8.91
C PRO A 20 -14.72 6.16 -8.10
N PRO A 21 -14.88 6.36 -6.78
CA PRO A 21 -13.76 6.70 -5.91
C PRO A 21 -12.72 5.58 -5.94
N GLU A 22 -11.44 5.96 -5.94
CA GLU A 22 -10.35 5.00 -5.76
C GLU A 22 -10.34 4.52 -4.30
N HIS A 23 -9.96 3.27 -4.08
CA HIS A 23 -9.84 2.68 -2.75
C HIS A 23 -8.37 2.51 -2.37
N PHE A 24 -7.95 3.24 -1.35
CA PHE A 24 -6.59 3.16 -0.80
C PHE A 24 -6.55 2.23 0.41
N LEU A 25 -5.68 1.22 0.37
CA LEU A 25 -5.20 0.54 1.56
C LEU A 25 -4.03 1.34 2.14
N ASN A 26 -4.26 1.98 3.27
CA ASN A 26 -3.33 2.93 3.88
C ASN A 26 -2.43 2.22 4.90
N PHE A 27 -1.14 2.05 4.58
CA PHE A 27 -0.16 1.48 5.49
C PHE A 27 0.33 2.56 6.46
N VAL A 28 0.16 2.32 7.76
CA VAL A 28 0.68 3.22 8.80
C VAL A 28 2.15 2.92 9.00
N CYS A 29 3.02 3.90 8.73
CA CYS A 29 4.47 3.69 8.77
C CYS A 29 5.05 3.91 10.16
N THR A 30 4.62 4.98 10.83
CA THR A 30 5.02 5.31 12.19
C THR A 30 3.80 5.59 13.07
N GLY A 31 3.93 5.30 14.35
CA GLY A 31 2.90 5.44 15.37
C GLY A 31 3.54 5.54 16.75
N GLU A 32 2.84 5.07 17.78
CA GLU A 32 3.45 4.86 19.11
C GLU A 32 3.64 3.35 19.30
N ASP A 33 4.86 2.90 18.99
CA ASP A 33 5.55 1.63 19.30
C ASP A 33 5.09 0.28 18.69
N SER A 34 3.83 0.04 18.30
CA SER A 34 3.38 -1.34 17.95
C SER A 34 2.98 -1.62 16.51
N ASP A 35 2.61 -0.57 15.77
CA ASP A 35 2.06 -0.69 14.41
C ASP A 35 3.06 -0.16 13.38
N ASP A 36 4.23 0.24 13.88
CA ASP A 36 5.30 0.89 13.15
C ASP A 36 5.93 -0.11 12.19
N MET A 37 5.81 0.21 10.92
CA MET A 37 6.43 -0.52 9.83
C MET A 37 7.32 0.43 9.01
N PRO A 38 8.22 1.23 9.63
CA PRO A 38 8.96 2.28 8.93
C PRO A 38 9.87 1.70 7.85
N ASP A 39 10.50 0.55 8.07
CA ASP A 39 11.39 -0.06 7.07
C ASP A 39 10.61 -0.66 5.91
N VAL A 40 9.47 -1.31 6.20
CA VAL A 40 8.55 -1.76 5.15
C VAL A 40 8.02 -0.58 4.33
N CYS A 41 7.58 0.49 5.00
CA CYS A 41 7.14 1.70 4.33
C CYS A 41 8.26 2.35 3.51
N ASN A 42 9.49 2.35 4.00
CA ASN A 42 10.64 2.84 3.24
C ASN A 42 10.81 2.04 1.95
N ASN A 43 10.76 0.70 1.99
CA ASN A 43 10.86 -0.13 0.80
C ASN A 43 9.72 0.16 -0.19
N MET A 44 8.48 0.18 0.30
CA MET A 44 7.29 0.44 -0.53
C MET A 44 7.31 1.85 -1.13
N CYS A 45 7.64 2.90 -0.36
CA CYS A 45 7.76 4.27 -0.85
C CYS A 45 8.95 4.44 -1.80
N TYR A 46 10.08 3.77 -1.57
CA TYR A 46 11.19 3.78 -2.52
C TYR A 46 10.76 3.13 -3.84
N GLY A 47 10.07 2.00 -3.78
CA GLY A 47 9.52 1.33 -4.96
C GLY A 47 8.53 2.21 -5.72
N ALA A 48 7.50 2.71 -5.05
CA ALA A 48 6.45 3.51 -5.66
C ALA A 48 6.97 4.88 -6.15
N THR A 49 7.65 5.63 -5.29
CA THR A 49 8.02 7.03 -5.55
C THR A 49 9.30 7.11 -6.39
N CYS A 50 10.33 6.34 -6.05
CA CYS A 50 11.66 6.45 -6.63
C CYS A 50 11.87 5.54 -7.84
N LYS A 51 11.39 4.30 -7.77
CA LYS A 51 11.43 3.34 -8.88
C LYS A 51 10.26 3.44 -9.83
N LYS A 52 9.22 4.21 -9.49
CA LYS A 52 7.99 4.34 -10.28
C LYS A 52 7.32 2.99 -10.53
N LEU A 53 7.40 2.10 -9.54
CA LEU A 53 6.72 0.82 -9.56
C LEU A 53 5.20 1.04 -9.33
N PRO A 54 4.35 0.11 -9.79
CA PRO A 54 2.90 0.29 -9.73
C PRO A 54 2.38 0.45 -8.29
N THR A 55 1.55 1.46 -8.04
CA THR A 55 0.86 1.66 -6.75
C THR A 55 -0.50 0.98 -6.67
N GLN A 56 -1.17 0.82 -7.82
CA GLN A 56 -2.35 -0.02 -7.96
C GLN A 56 -1.89 -1.46 -8.19
N LEU A 57 -2.17 -2.31 -7.22
CA LEU A 57 -1.73 -3.68 -7.17
C LEU A 57 -2.90 -4.63 -7.40
N TYR A 58 -2.65 -5.72 -8.10
CA TYR A 58 -3.63 -6.77 -8.37
C TYR A 58 -3.29 -8.05 -7.62
N TRP A 59 -4.11 -8.40 -6.64
CA TRP A 59 -4.00 -9.70 -5.97
C TRP A 59 -4.58 -10.78 -6.88
N ASP A 60 -3.71 -11.60 -7.45
CA ASP A 60 -4.08 -12.61 -8.46
C ASP A 60 -4.23 -14.03 -7.88
N GLN A 61 -4.18 -14.15 -6.55
CA GLN A 61 -4.16 -15.42 -5.79
C GLN A 61 -3.11 -16.41 -6.33
N PRO A 62 -1.83 -16.03 -6.32
CA PRO A 62 -0.78 -16.84 -6.92
C PRO A 62 -0.53 -18.12 -6.12
N GLU A 63 -0.33 -19.22 -6.84
CA GLU A 63 0.14 -20.47 -6.26
C GLU A 63 1.53 -20.32 -5.63
N LYS A 64 1.90 -21.27 -4.74
CA LYS A 64 3.20 -21.27 -4.04
C LYS A 64 4.41 -21.13 -4.98
N PRO A 65 4.50 -21.83 -6.14
CA PRO A 65 5.64 -21.68 -7.04
C PRO A 65 5.75 -20.28 -7.63
N THR A 66 4.62 -19.67 -7.99
CA THR A 66 4.55 -18.31 -8.53
C THR A 66 5.01 -17.28 -7.50
N ARG A 67 4.53 -17.37 -6.26
CA ARG A 67 5.00 -16.50 -5.16
C ARG A 67 6.50 -16.61 -4.94
N GLN A 68 7.02 -17.84 -4.85
CA GLN A 68 8.45 -18.07 -4.67
C GLN A 68 9.30 -17.51 -5.82
N ARG A 69 8.82 -17.60 -7.06
CA ARG A 69 9.47 -16.99 -8.22
C ARG A 69 9.51 -15.47 -8.10
N ARG A 70 8.40 -14.83 -7.76
CA ARG A 70 8.30 -13.38 -7.57
C ARG A 70 9.24 -12.90 -6.45
N SER A 71 9.28 -13.61 -5.33
CA SER A 71 10.22 -13.35 -4.24
C SER A 71 11.69 -13.40 -4.68
N ARG A 72 12.07 -14.47 -5.39
CA ARG A 72 13.43 -14.58 -5.96
C ARG A 72 13.75 -13.49 -6.97
N ASN A 73 12.76 -13.02 -7.73
CA ASN A 73 12.90 -11.91 -8.67
C ASN A 73 13.04 -10.55 -7.97
N ALA A 74 12.51 -10.39 -6.76
CA ALA A 74 12.78 -9.23 -5.90
C ALA A 74 14.17 -9.31 -5.23
N GLY A 75 14.81 -10.48 -5.25
CA GLY A 75 16.11 -10.74 -4.61
C GLY A 75 16.01 -11.39 -3.24
N CYS A 76 14.82 -11.85 -2.85
CA CYS A 76 14.58 -12.58 -1.61
C CYS A 76 14.71 -14.10 -1.83
N GLY A 77 15.45 -14.79 -0.95
CA GLY A 77 15.66 -16.23 -1.04
C GLY A 77 17.11 -16.65 -0.82
N THR A 78 17.71 -17.29 -1.83
CA THR A 78 18.92 -18.14 -1.67
C THR A 78 20.20 -17.41 -1.27
N THR A 79 20.26 -16.09 -1.41
CA THR A 79 21.27 -15.26 -0.76
C THR A 79 20.55 -14.47 0.31
N ASN A 80 20.54 -14.98 1.55
CA ASN A 80 19.94 -14.24 2.65
C ASN A 80 20.79 -12.99 2.90
N LYS A 81 20.34 -11.84 2.39
CA LYS A 81 20.98 -10.54 2.62
C LYS A 81 20.60 -9.95 3.98
N CYS A 82 19.64 -10.58 4.66
CA CYS A 82 19.04 -10.09 5.88
C CYS A 82 19.68 -10.78 7.08
N ASP A 83 19.95 -9.98 8.11
CA ASP A 83 20.57 -10.48 9.33
C ASP A 83 19.54 -11.23 10.20
N ASP A 84 20.03 -11.83 11.29
CA ASP A 84 19.17 -12.47 12.28
C ASP A 84 18.16 -11.48 12.86
N GLY A 85 16.88 -11.84 12.80
CA GLY A 85 15.77 -10.98 13.25
C GLY A 85 15.15 -10.14 12.13
N GLU A 86 15.71 -10.16 10.92
CA GLU A 86 15.17 -9.50 9.74
C GLU A 86 14.51 -10.47 8.76
N GLN A 87 13.66 -9.92 7.91
CA GLN A 87 13.06 -10.61 6.77
C GLN A 87 13.17 -9.75 5.52
N CYS A 88 13.22 -10.41 4.37
CA CYS A 88 13.23 -9.75 3.08
C CYS A 88 11.80 -9.33 2.72
N ASP A 89 11.51 -8.03 2.80
CA ASP A 89 10.27 -7.41 2.31
C ASP A 89 10.42 -7.05 0.83
N GLU A 90 9.32 -7.08 0.08
CA GLU A 90 9.31 -7.09 -1.38
C GLU A 90 8.27 -6.11 -1.91
N TYR A 91 8.64 -5.29 -2.90
CA TYR A 91 7.70 -4.40 -3.57
C TYR A 91 7.90 -4.36 -5.10
N PRO A 92 6.85 -4.60 -5.92
CA PRO A 92 5.50 -5.01 -5.53
C PRO A 92 5.48 -6.38 -4.82
N PHE A 93 4.43 -6.62 -4.04
CA PHE A 93 4.32 -7.83 -3.22
C PHE A 93 4.32 -9.10 -4.08
N ALA A 94 4.96 -10.18 -3.61
CA ALA A 94 4.93 -11.48 -4.29
C ALA A 94 3.50 -12.07 -4.42
N SER A 95 2.55 -11.59 -3.61
CA SER A 95 1.13 -11.92 -3.73
C SER A 95 0.42 -11.27 -4.94
N THR A 96 1.07 -10.35 -5.65
CA THR A 96 0.46 -9.54 -6.71
C THR A 96 1.08 -9.83 -8.08
N SER A 97 0.28 -9.80 -9.15
CA SER A 97 0.80 -10.03 -10.51
C SER A 97 1.71 -8.92 -11.01
N ASN A 98 1.62 -7.72 -10.43
CA ASN A 98 2.50 -6.59 -10.74
C ASN A 98 3.99 -6.94 -10.57
N ALA A 99 4.32 -7.92 -9.72
CA ALA A 99 5.70 -8.38 -9.51
C ALA A 99 6.26 -9.25 -10.66
N ASP A 100 5.44 -9.69 -11.63
CA ASP A 100 5.92 -10.48 -12.77
C ASP A 100 6.59 -9.61 -13.84
N ASP A 101 6.11 -8.38 -14.04
CA ASP A 101 6.48 -7.53 -15.18
C ASP A 101 7.46 -6.40 -14.84
N VAL A 102 7.92 -6.34 -13.59
CA VAL A 102 8.77 -5.25 -13.10
C VAL A 102 10.01 -5.77 -12.39
N LYS A 103 11.03 -4.91 -12.33
CA LYS A 103 12.18 -5.15 -11.45
C LYS A 103 11.81 -4.74 -10.03
N ALA A 104 11.22 -5.68 -9.28
CA ALA A 104 10.85 -5.49 -7.89
C ALA A 104 12.06 -5.07 -7.04
N VAL A 105 11.79 -4.26 -6.02
CA VAL A 105 12.74 -3.90 -4.97
C VAL A 105 12.51 -4.76 -3.74
N SER A 106 13.56 -4.91 -2.95
CA SER A 106 13.49 -5.56 -1.64
C SER A 106 14.28 -4.79 -0.60
N ARG A 107 13.92 -4.96 0.68
CA ARG A 107 14.65 -4.43 1.82
C ARG A 107 14.65 -5.46 2.94
N CYS A 108 15.75 -5.57 3.67
CA CYS A 108 15.74 -6.30 4.92
C CYS A 108 15.09 -5.44 6.00
N VAL A 109 14.00 -5.94 6.57
CA VAL A 109 13.18 -5.23 7.55
C VAL A 109 13.04 -6.09 8.80
N PRO A 110 12.81 -5.51 9.98
CA PRO A 110 12.55 -6.30 11.18
C PRO A 110 11.38 -7.26 10.96
N THR A 111 11.54 -8.51 11.39
CA THR A 111 10.56 -9.60 11.21
C THR A 111 9.14 -9.20 11.65
N GLU A 112 9.04 -8.43 12.73
CA GLU A 112 7.78 -7.93 13.27
C GLU A 112 7.04 -7.02 12.27
N GLN A 113 7.75 -6.10 11.62
CA GLN A 113 7.16 -5.19 10.62
C GLN A 113 6.65 -5.96 9.40
N ASN A 114 7.45 -6.91 8.90
CA ASN A 114 7.08 -7.71 7.74
C ASN A 114 5.83 -8.59 8.01
N ARG A 115 5.73 -9.13 9.24
CA ARG A 115 4.55 -9.89 9.67
C ARG A 115 3.31 -9.02 9.78
N ASN A 116 3.44 -7.80 10.31
CA ASN A 116 2.34 -6.84 10.39
C ASN A 116 1.80 -6.51 8.99
N GLN A 117 2.68 -6.23 8.02
CA GLN A 117 2.29 -5.97 6.64
C GLN A 117 1.58 -7.19 6.02
N GLY A 118 2.17 -8.38 6.17
CA GLY A 118 1.59 -9.62 5.67
C GLY A 118 0.22 -9.94 6.28
N GLN A 119 0.01 -9.62 7.56
CA GLN A 119 -1.27 -9.76 8.23
C GLN A 119 -2.31 -8.80 7.66
N VAL A 120 -2.00 -7.51 7.55
CA VAL A 120 -2.88 -6.49 6.93
C VAL A 120 -3.32 -6.94 5.55
N LEU A 121 -2.38 -7.38 4.70
CA LEU A 121 -2.67 -7.83 3.35
C LEU A 121 -3.60 -9.05 3.32
N LYS A 122 -3.33 -10.07 4.13
CA LYS A 122 -4.16 -11.28 4.16
C LYS A 122 -5.59 -11.00 4.61
N GLN A 123 -5.76 -10.15 5.62
CA GLN A 123 -7.08 -9.77 6.09
C GLN A 123 -7.83 -8.95 5.04
N PHE A 124 -7.16 -7.98 4.41
CA PHE A 124 -7.72 -7.19 3.32
C PHE A 124 -8.14 -8.07 2.13
N TYR A 125 -7.28 -8.98 1.70
CA TYR A 125 -7.57 -9.92 0.60
C TYR A 125 -8.81 -10.77 0.84
N ASN A 126 -9.01 -11.22 2.08
CA ASN A 126 -10.10 -12.14 2.41
C ASN A 126 -11.30 -11.45 3.08
N SER A 127 -11.33 -10.12 3.12
CA SER A 127 -12.33 -9.31 3.84
C SER A 127 -12.59 -9.81 5.27
N GLN A 128 -11.53 -10.16 5.99
CA GLN A 128 -11.67 -10.71 7.33
C GLN A 128 -11.64 -9.61 8.39
N GLY A 129 -12.40 -9.83 9.47
CA GLY A 129 -12.43 -8.96 10.64
C GLY A 129 -12.81 -7.54 10.25
N SER A 130 -11.87 -6.62 10.43
CA SER A 130 -12.11 -5.20 10.18
C SER A 130 -12.16 -4.79 8.71
N PHE A 131 -11.83 -5.71 7.80
CA PHE A 131 -11.96 -5.49 6.36
C PHE A 131 -13.26 -6.04 5.78
N ASP A 132 -14.22 -6.41 6.65
CA ASP A 132 -15.56 -6.75 6.19
C ASP A 132 -16.12 -5.63 5.31
N GLU A 133 -16.75 -6.00 4.20
CA GLU A 133 -17.28 -5.10 3.15
C GLU A 133 -16.27 -4.18 2.41
N VAL A 134 -15.01 -4.08 2.83
CA VAL A 134 -14.01 -3.16 2.22
C VAL A 134 -12.83 -3.87 1.57
N GLY A 135 -12.55 -5.11 1.98
CA GLY A 135 -11.55 -5.97 1.36
C GLY A 135 -11.97 -6.57 0.02
N LEU A 136 -11.20 -7.52 -0.49
CA LEU A 136 -11.44 -8.16 -1.80
C LEU A 136 -12.39 -9.38 -1.74
N GLY A 137 -12.89 -9.74 -0.56
CA GLY A 137 -13.88 -10.80 -0.36
C GLY A 137 -13.37 -12.19 -0.76
N GLY A 138 -12.06 -12.41 -0.72
CA GLY A 138 -11.44 -13.65 -1.19
C GLY A 138 -11.43 -13.78 -2.71
N ASN A 139 -11.70 -12.71 -3.46
CA ASN A 139 -11.66 -12.68 -4.92
C ASN A 139 -10.42 -11.94 -5.43
N LYS A 140 -9.99 -12.27 -6.64
CA LYS A 140 -8.92 -11.51 -7.31
C LYS A 140 -9.39 -10.08 -7.56
N GLY A 141 -8.53 -9.10 -7.31
CA GLY A 141 -8.95 -7.70 -7.39
C GLY A 141 -7.80 -6.71 -7.25
N HIS A 142 -8.12 -5.45 -7.56
CA HIS A 142 -7.20 -4.33 -7.46
C HIS A 142 -7.37 -3.57 -6.16
N PHE A 143 -6.28 -2.99 -5.66
CA PHE A 143 -6.26 -2.02 -4.59
C PHE A 143 -5.10 -1.06 -4.80
N THR A 144 -5.25 0.18 -4.38
CA THR A 144 -4.16 1.16 -4.43
C THR A 144 -3.58 1.35 -3.05
N ILE A 145 -2.26 1.52 -2.94
CA ILE A 145 -1.61 1.75 -1.66
C ILE A 145 -1.50 3.24 -1.32
N GLY A 146 -1.61 3.55 -0.03
CA GLY A 146 -1.28 4.85 0.55
C GLY A 146 -0.44 4.68 1.81
N PHE A 147 0.12 5.77 2.33
CA PHE A 147 1.01 5.75 3.49
C PHE A 147 0.58 6.78 4.55
N GLY A 148 0.11 6.31 5.69
CA GLY A 148 -0.23 7.13 6.84
C GLY A 148 0.99 7.30 7.75
N ASN A 149 1.14 8.48 8.33
CA ASN A 149 2.23 8.80 9.26
C ASN A 149 3.61 8.31 8.75
N PRO A 150 4.10 8.76 7.59
CA PRO A 150 5.38 8.30 7.04
C PRO A 150 6.61 8.63 7.91
N GLY A 151 6.45 9.45 8.96
CA GLY A 151 7.54 9.86 9.84
C GLY A 151 8.65 10.54 9.05
N ASP A 152 9.90 10.18 9.38
CA ASP A 152 11.10 10.69 8.71
C ASP A 152 11.48 9.88 7.45
N SER A 153 10.55 9.09 6.88
CA SER A 153 10.84 8.33 5.66
C SER A 153 11.35 9.26 4.56
N PRO A 154 12.58 9.05 4.04
CA PRO A 154 13.12 9.90 2.99
C PRO A 154 12.41 9.70 1.66
N TYR A 155 11.60 8.64 1.51
CA TYR A 155 11.01 8.22 0.24
C TYR A 155 9.50 8.49 0.15
N CYS A 156 8.80 8.54 1.29
CA CYS A 156 7.40 8.94 1.35
C CYS A 156 7.27 10.48 1.38
N SER A 157 7.91 11.16 0.44
CA SER A 157 7.97 12.62 0.41
C SER A 157 7.92 13.13 -1.03
N PRO A 158 7.14 14.19 -1.34
CA PRO A 158 7.15 14.80 -2.67
C PRO A 158 8.52 15.42 -3.01
N ASN A 159 9.35 15.69 -1.99
CA ASN A 159 10.66 16.31 -2.12
C ASN A 159 11.83 15.32 -2.03
N THR A 160 11.58 14.02 -2.10
CA THR A 160 12.64 13.00 -2.06
C THR A 160 13.62 13.15 -3.22
N ASP A 161 14.91 12.98 -2.93
CA ASP A 161 15.94 12.91 -3.97
C ASP A 161 16.17 11.48 -4.48
N CYS A 162 15.53 10.48 -3.88
CA CYS A 162 15.67 9.07 -4.23
C CYS A 162 17.10 8.52 -4.18
N VAL A 163 17.94 9.07 -3.29
CA VAL A 163 19.20 8.45 -2.93
C VAL A 163 18.90 7.27 -2.01
N ASN A 164 19.30 6.06 -2.44
CA ASN A 164 19.17 4.84 -1.65
C ASN A 164 20.04 4.96 -0.39
N ASP A 165 19.46 4.68 0.77
CA ASP A 165 20.09 4.73 2.10
C ASP A 165 21.07 3.57 2.36
N GLY A 166 21.16 2.62 1.42
CA GLY A 166 22.00 1.44 1.47
C GLY A 166 21.23 0.14 1.68
N HIS A 167 19.92 0.20 1.89
CA HIS A 167 19.12 -0.96 2.30
C HIS A 167 18.11 -1.43 1.25
N GLU A 168 17.85 -0.67 0.17
CA GLU A 168 17.03 -1.16 -0.94
C GLU A 168 17.87 -1.94 -1.96
N TYR A 169 17.38 -3.12 -2.31
CA TYR A 169 17.98 -4.05 -3.26
C TYR A 169 17.03 -4.38 -4.40
N THR A 170 17.58 -5.03 -5.40
CA THR A 170 16.86 -5.82 -6.40
C THR A 170 17.53 -7.19 -6.47
N ARG A 171 17.05 -8.09 -7.34
CA ARG A 171 17.76 -9.35 -7.63
C ARG A 171 19.24 -9.15 -7.99
N ASP A 172 19.56 -8.05 -8.67
CA ASP A 172 20.91 -7.81 -9.19
C ASP A 172 21.82 -7.07 -8.20
N GLY A 173 21.41 -6.92 -6.93
CA GLY A 173 22.17 -6.19 -5.90
C GLY A 173 21.53 -4.87 -5.51
N LEU A 174 22.33 -3.94 -4.98
CA LEU A 174 21.83 -2.66 -4.44
C LEU A 174 21.03 -1.88 -5.50
N ALA A 175 19.85 -1.40 -5.12
CA ALA A 175 18.97 -0.68 -6.01
C ALA A 175 19.56 0.70 -6.33
N ARG A 176 20.02 0.89 -7.56
CA ARG A 176 20.57 2.18 -8.00
C ARG A 176 19.47 3.22 -8.20
N ARG A 177 19.74 4.49 -7.93
CA ARG A 177 18.81 5.59 -8.26
C ARG A 177 18.37 5.49 -9.73
N SER A 178 17.06 5.44 -9.95
CA SER A 178 16.48 5.37 -11.30
C SER A 178 16.20 6.75 -11.89
N HIS A 179 15.74 7.71 -11.07
CA HIS A 179 15.31 9.02 -11.55
C HIS A 179 15.57 10.15 -10.54
N ILE A 180 15.75 11.37 -11.05
CA ILE A 180 15.62 12.61 -10.27
C ILE A 180 14.15 13.00 -10.36
N ILE A 181 13.43 13.00 -9.24
CA ILE A 181 12.06 13.50 -9.21
C ILE A 181 12.12 15.01 -9.45
N LYS A 182 11.54 15.46 -10.57
CA LYS A 182 11.38 16.90 -10.83
C LYS A 182 10.26 17.40 -9.93
N ARG A 183 10.57 18.37 -9.05
CA ARG A 183 9.69 19.04 -8.06
C ARG A 183 8.31 19.56 -8.55
N LYS A 184 7.95 19.39 -9.82
CA LYS A 184 6.71 19.93 -10.41
C LYS A 184 5.61 18.88 -10.62
N ASP A 185 5.86 17.62 -10.29
CA ASP A 185 4.84 16.59 -10.42
C ASP A 185 3.87 16.66 -9.22
N LYS A 186 2.82 17.47 -9.35
CA LYS A 186 1.74 17.59 -8.35
C LYS A 186 0.79 16.37 -8.35
N SER A 187 1.07 15.35 -9.17
CA SER A 187 0.22 14.16 -9.25
C SER A 187 0.38 13.21 -8.07
N PHE A 188 1.31 13.46 -7.14
CA PHE A 188 1.48 12.67 -5.92
C PHE A 188 1.96 13.55 -4.77
N GLY A 189 1.71 13.13 -3.53
CA GLY A 189 2.02 13.94 -2.36
C GLY A 189 1.15 13.63 -1.17
N TYR A 190 1.07 14.59 -0.25
CA TYR A 190 0.22 14.51 0.93
C TYR A 190 -1.19 14.99 0.63
N TYR A 191 -2.18 14.31 1.21
CA TYR A 191 -3.59 14.60 1.07
C TYR A 191 -4.25 14.68 2.43
N LYS A 192 -5.14 15.66 2.60
CA LYS A 192 -5.97 15.83 3.80
C LYS A 192 -7.14 14.85 3.74
N LEU A 193 -7.40 14.25 4.88
CA LEU A 193 -8.53 13.38 5.13
C LEU A 193 -9.64 14.15 5.86
N LYS A 194 -10.88 13.68 5.74
CA LYS A 194 -12.04 14.31 6.37
C LYS A 194 -11.98 14.29 7.90
N SER A 195 -11.33 13.29 8.49
CA SER A 195 -11.04 13.27 9.94
C SER A 195 -10.04 14.33 10.41
N GLY A 196 -9.36 15.01 9.50
CA GLY A 196 -8.28 15.96 9.78
C GLY A 196 -6.88 15.38 9.70
N GLY A 197 -6.73 14.06 9.54
CA GLY A 197 -5.45 13.40 9.29
C GLY A 197 -4.89 13.67 7.89
N THR A 198 -3.66 13.20 7.65
CA THR A 198 -3.02 13.23 6.33
C THR A 198 -2.43 11.89 5.97
N PHE A 199 -2.38 11.58 4.69
CA PHE A 199 -1.64 10.42 4.17
C PHE A 199 -0.89 10.81 2.88
N PHE A 200 0.18 10.08 2.60
CA PHE A 200 0.96 10.21 1.38
C PHE A 200 0.47 9.21 0.33
N ALA A 201 0.14 9.70 -0.87
CA ALA A 201 -0.33 8.90 -1.99
C ALA A 201 0.64 9.04 -3.18
N PRO A 202 1.46 8.02 -3.51
CA PRO A 202 2.45 8.11 -4.58
C PRO A 202 1.87 8.13 -6.00
N SER A 203 0.60 7.74 -6.17
CA SER A 203 -0.16 7.92 -7.42
C SER A 203 -1.10 9.11 -7.40
N GLY A 204 -1.07 9.89 -6.33
CA GLY A 204 -2.05 10.93 -6.04
C GLY A 204 -3.38 10.37 -5.59
N ALA A 205 -4.23 11.30 -5.16
CA ALA A 205 -5.61 11.06 -4.78
C ALA A 205 -6.47 12.26 -5.20
N LYS A 206 -7.78 12.06 -5.26
CA LYS A 206 -8.78 13.10 -5.57
C LYS A 206 -9.84 13.16 -4.46
N PRO A 207 -10.49 14.32 -4.25
CA PRO A 207 -11.60 14.41 -3.32
C PRO A 207 -12.65 13.33 -3.57
N GLY A 208 -13.12 12.69 -2.51
CA GLY A 208 -14.06 11.56 -2.57
C GLY A 208 -13.41 10.18 -2.64
N ASP A 209 -12.11 10.06 -2.94
CA ASP A 209 -11.40 8.78 -2.79
C ASP A 209 -11.47 8.28 -1.35
N LEU A 210 -11.58 6.97 -1.18
CA LEU A 210 -11.74 6.33 0.12
C LEU A 210 -10.41 5.78 0.62
N VAL A 211 -10.14 5.98 1.90
CA VAL A 211 -8.89 5.57 2.55
C VAL A 211 -9.22 4.63 3.70
N PHE A 212 -8.72 3.41 3.62
CA PHE A 212 -8.91 2.36 4.63
C PHE A 212 -7.61 2.17 5.40
N THR A 213 -7.62 2.56 6.68
CA THR A 213 -6.44 2.51 7.54
C THR A 213 -6.60 1.39 8.58
N PRO A 214 -5.79 0.33 8.51
CA PRO A 214 -5.79 -0.72 9.52
C PRO A 214 -5.24 -0.18 10.85
N ARG A 215 -5.85 -0.57 11.96
CA ARG A 215 -5.52 -0.14 13.33
C ARG A 215 -5.64 -1.32 14.29
N PHE A 216 -5.06 -1.16 15.48
CA PHE A 216 -5.21 -2.11 16.58
C PHE A 216 -5.92 -1.48 17.78
N HIS A 217 -6.89 -2.21 18.35
CA HIS A 217 -7.59 -1.80 19.58
C HIS A 217 -6.62 -1.72 20.77
N ASN A 218 -5.82 -2.75 20.96
CA ASN A 218 -4.72 -2.80 21.92
C ASN A 218 -3.40 -3.00 21.18
N ARG A 219 -2.69 -1.89 21.01
CA ARG A 219 -1.38 -1.81 20.35
C ARG A 219 -0.35 -2.80 20.91
N THR A 220 -0.18 -2.85 22.23
CA THR A 220 0.74 -3.79 22.90
C THR A 220 0.40 -5.24 22.59
N LEU A 221 -0.89 -5.59 22.62
CA LEU A 221 -1.34 -6.94 22.27
C LEU A 221 -1.03 -7.25 20.80
N GLY A 222 -1.29 -6.32 19.88
CA GLY A 222 -0.98 -6.50 18.45
C GLY A 222 0.48 -6.90 18.24
N ARG A 223 1.40 -6.15 18.85
CA ARG A 223 2.84 -6.44 18.88
C ARG A 223 3.17 -7.83 19.42
N GLU A 224 2.62 -8.19 20.58
CA GLU A 224 2.87 -9.52 21.14
C GLU A 224 2.40 -10.63 20.21
N LEU A 225 1.22 -10.47 19.61
CA LEU A 225 0.65 -11.45 18.71
C LEU A 225 1.47 -11.58 17.43
N SER A 226 1.99 -10.48 16.87
CA SER A 226 2.83 -10.48 15.66
C SER A 226 4.21 -11.09 15.91
N ARG A 227 4.78 -10.86 17.09
CA ARG A 227 6.03 -11.51 17.53
C ARG A 227 5.87 -13.01 17.71
N LYS A 228 4.77 -13.42 18.35
CA LYS A 228 4.45 -14.84 18.60
C LYS A 228 3.98 -15.56 17.34
N HIS A 229 3.47 -14.84 16.34
CA HIS A 229 2.98 -15.44 15.11
C HIS A 229 4.12 -16.12 14.34
N VAL A 230 4.00 -17.43 14.13
CA VAL A 230 4.85 -18.17 13.20
C VAL A 230 4.02 -18.46 11.97
N PHE A 231 4.37 -17.80 10.86
CA PHE A 231 3.66 -18.03 9.61
C PHE A 231 3.89 -19.47 9.14
N ASP A 232 2.79 -20.16 8.90
CA ASP A 232 2.77 -21.49 8.31
C ASP A 232 2.12 -21.42 6.91
N PRO A 233 2.88 -21.68 5.84
CA PRO A 233 2.36 -21.64 4.48
C PRO A 233 1.40 -22.78 4.14
N GLU A 234 1.29 -23.80 4.99
CA GLU A 234 0.38 -24.95 4.83
C GLU A 234 -0.95 -24.76 5.57
N ARG A 235 -0.97 -23.87 6.58
CA ARG A 235 -2.19 -23.49 7.29
C ARG A 235 -2.97 -22.42 6.53
N GLY A 236 -4.29 -22.49 6.64
CA GLY A 236 -5.20 -21.53 6.02
C GLY A 236 -5.23 -20.21 6.77
N LEU A 237 -6.34 -19.48 6.64
CA LEU A 237 -6.52 -18.18 7.27
C LEU A 237 -6.75 -18.28 8.77
N GLU A 238 -7.10 -19.46 9.29
CA GLU A 238 -7.36 -19.70 10.72
C GLU A 238 -6.16 -19.38 11.61
N GLN A 239 -4.94 -19.44 11.06
CA GLN A 239 -3.72 -19.07 11.79
C GLN A 239 -3.67 -17.58 12.16
N TYR A 240 -4.57 -16.74 11.63
CA TYR A 240 -4.66 -15.31 11.93
C TYR A 240 -5.84 -14.96 12.84
N GLU A 241 -6.77 -15.89 13.09
CA GLU A 241 -8.01 -15.63 13.82
C GLU A 241 -7.78 -14.97 15.19
N TYR A 242 -6.78 -15.44 15.92
CA TYR A 242 -6.44 -14.93 17.25
C TYR A 242 -5.94 -13.47 17.22
N MET A 243 -5.48 -12.98 16.07
CA MET A 243 -5.02 -11.61 15.88
C MET A 243 -6.14 -10.68 15.39
N MET A 244 -7.19 -11.24 14.77
CA MET A 244 -8.31 -10.48 14.19
C MET A 244 -9.07 -9.69 15.23
N GLY A 245 -9.30 -10.26 16.41
CA GLY A 245 -10.11 -9.62 17.46
C GLY A 245 -9.50 -8.33 18.01
N ASN A 246 -8.24 -8.05 17.70
CA ASN A 246 -7.55 -6.85 18.12
C ASN A 246 -7.38 -5.81 16.99
N MET A 247 -7.86 -6.08 15.77
CA MET A 247 -7.74 -5.16 14.64
C MET A 247 -9.08 -4.52 14.27
N TYR A 248 -9.03 -3.25 13.88
CA TYR A 248 -10.13 -2.50 13.29
C TYR A 248 -9.64 -1.68 12.08
N THR A 249 -10.55 -1.18 11.25
CA THR A 249 -10.21 -0.41 10.04
C THR A 249 -10.94 0.92 10.12
N ASP A 250 -10.18 2.00 10.12
CA ASP A 250 -10.74 3.34 9.96
C ASP A 250 -11.04 3.58 8.48
N ARG A 251 -12.27 3.97 8.18
CA ARG A 251 -12.65 4.48 6.86
C ARG A 251 -12.61 6.00 6.91
N ASP A 252 -11.92 6.59 5.95
CA ASP A 252 -11.87 8.04 5.76
C ASP A 252 -12.04 8.39 4.27
N GLU A 253 -12.17 9.68 4.00
CA GLU A 253 -12.37 10.24 2.67
C GLU A 253 -11.35 11.36 2.42
N VAL A 254 -10.77 11.37 1.22
CA VAL A 254 -9.89 12.45 0.80
C VAL A 254 -10.71 13.71 0.57
N VAL A 255 -10.28 14.84 1.15
CA VAL A 255 -10.91 16.15 0.94
C VAL A 255 -10.10 17.04 0.00
N GLY A 256 -8.83 16.72 -0.24
CA GLY A 256 -7.96 17.40 -1.19
C GLY A 256 -6.47 17.28 -0.84
N PRO A 257 -5.59 17.91 -1.62
CA PRO A 257 -4.17 17.99 -1.30
C PRO A 257 -3.94 18.65 0.06
N ALA A 258 -2.93 18.17 0.80
CA ALA A 258 -2.40 18.92 1.93
C ALA A 258 -1.57 20.09 1.38
N GLU A 259 -1.90 21.30 1.83
CA GLU A 259 -1.08 22.48 1.53
C GLU A 259 0.22 22.39 2.34
N ASP A 260 1.34 22.70 1.69
CA ASP A 260 2.67 22.81 2.31
C ASP A 260 2.77 24.02 3.25
#